data_AF-A0AAE6NUI6-F1
#
_entry.id   AF-A0AAE6NUI6-F1
#
_cell.length_a   1.000
_cell.length_b   1.000
_cell.length_c   1.000
_cell.angle_alpha   90.00
_cell.angle_beta   90.00
_cell.angle_gamma   90.00
#
_symmetry.space_group_name_H-M   'P 1'
#
loop_
_entity.id
_entity.type
_entity.pdbx_description
1 polymer ?
#
loop_
_entity_poly.entity_id
_entity_poly.type
_entity_poly.pdbx_seq_one_letter_code
_entity_poly.pdbx_strand_id
1 'polypeptide(L)'
;MTTTLSPALTDTVLTRFARRRLAAFAVPLAILAYLAYAAIAFDIAGLAGRARMDNAAVLLADFWQHKTHVTRDNRTGALRVAIDGEAKGTYPPDRLPAWIATEGDATRIDLGHGHVVTYDAEGARYDVPGYGLIDIRQQDGGLRLTAPEPLADWINASDSRVSVTTEAGRFAYTRAKVETFRYQPGWALFFFTLDSPFHYMSWPEIAASALWGPRVDPDLPNIAAMARDFWTNAMWRHGDVIWAMFETVLMAFLGTFGAALVALPLGFMAARNMMPLGALRFGLRRIFDFIRGVDGLIWTIVLARAFGPGPMTGALAILLTDTGSFGKMFSEALENIDEKQVEGIRSTGAGAVQRARFGVIPQVTPVLLSQVLYFLESNTRGATVIGAIVGGGIGLLLTQAIQTQKDWEGSFAGEGEILR
;
A
#
# COMPACT_ATOMS: atom_id res chain seq x y z
N MET A 1 61.34 28.29 13.24
CA MET A 1 61.76 27.05 13.91
C MET A 1 60.84 25.94 13.44
N THR A 2 61.28 25.17 12.45
CA THR A 2 60.61 23.98 11.93
C THR A 2 60.89 22.83 12.90
N THR A 3 59.91 22.50 13.74
CA THR A 3 60.00 21.38 14.69
C THR A 3 60.01 20.08 13.90
N THR A 4 61.19 19.50 13.67
CA THR A 4 61.33 18.19 13.03
C THR A 4 60.82 17.12 14.00
N LEU A 5 59.75 16.42 13.61
CA LEU A 5 59.22 15.29 14.36
C LEU A 5 60.32 14.23 14.56
N SER A 6 60.43 13.65 15.75
CA SER A 6 61.40 12.58 16.01
C SER A 6 61.16 11.39 15.06
N PRO A 7 62.20 10.69 14.58
CA PRO A 7 62.07 9.62 13.59
C PRO A 7 61.04 8.54 13.96
N ALA A 8 60.95 8.16 15.24
CA ALA A 8 60.00 7.18 15.75
C ALA A 8 58.53 7.64 15.66
N LEU A 9 58.27 8.93 15.84
CA LEU A 9 56.93 9.51 15.67
C LEU A 9 56.53 9.56 14.21
N THR A 10 57.48 9.91 13.32
CA THR A 10 57.27 9.93 11.87
C THR A 10 56.90 8.54 11.34
N ASP A 11 57.64 7.49 11.74
CA ASP A 11 57.34 6.10 11.35
C ASP A 11 55.97 5.63 11.86
N THR A 12 55.63 5.96 13.11
CA THR A 12 54.34 5.60 13.72
C THR A 12 53.16 6.28 12.99
N VAL A 13 53.34 7.55 12.59
CA VAL A 13 52.33 8.30 11.85
C VAL A 13 52.17 7.74 10.43
N LEU A 14 53.28 7.47 9.73
CA LEU A 14 53.26 6.91 8.38
C LEU A 14 52.63 5.50 8.34
N THR A 15 52.95 4.63 9.30
CA THR A 15 52.31 3.30 9.40
C THR A 15 50.81 3.38 9.71
N ARG A 16 50.38 4.33 10.55
CA ARG A 16 48.94 4.58 10.78
C ARG A 16 48.23 5.09 9.52
N PHE A 17 48.85 5.98 8.76
CA PHE A 17 48.31 6.44 7.47
C PHE A 17 48.24 5.30 6.45
N ALA A 18 49.28 4.48 6.35
CA ALA A 18 49.28 3.31 5.46
C ALA A 18 48.18 2.30 5.83
N ARG A 19 47.99 2.01 7.13
CA ARG A 19 46.89 1.15 7.60
C ARG A 19 45.51 1.75 7.33
N ARG A 20 45.31 3.05 7.56
CA ARG A 20 44.04 3.73 7.27
C ARG A 20 43.74 3.72 5.78
N ARG A 21 44.75 3.94 4.94
CA ARG A 21 44.63 3.84 3.48
C ARG A 21 44.28 2.42 3.05
N LEU A 22 44.93 1.40 3.60
CA LEU A 22 44.60 -0.01 3.34
C LEU A 22 43.17 -0.35 3.79
N ALA A 23 42.76 0.08 4.98
CA ALA A 23 41.41 -0.13 5.49
C ALA A 23 40.35 0.56 4.62
N ALA A 24 40.65 1.73 4.07
CA ALA A 24 39.77 2.46 3.15
C ALA A 24 39.48 1.69 1.85
N PHE A 25 40.37 0.79 1.42
CA PHE A 25 40.13 -0.08 0.25
C PHE A 25 39.65 -1.48 0.64
N ALA A 26 40.13 -2.03 1.75
CA ALA A 26 39.77 -3.37 2.22
C ALA A 26 38.30 -3.48 2.62
N VAL A 27 37.73 -2.45 3.25
CA VAL A 27 36.31 -2.45 3.67
C VAL A 27 35.36 -2.46 2.46
N PRO A 28 35.50 -1.55 1.46
CA PRO A 28 34.70 -1.65 0.23
C PRO A 28 34.88 -2.96 -0.52
N LEU A 29 36.12 -3.50 -0.57
CA LEU A 29 36.38 -4.78 -1.22
C LEU A 29 35.66 -5.94 -0.50
N ALA A 30 35.66 -5.95 0.83
CA ALA A 30 34.93 -6.94 1.63
C ALA A 30 33.41 -6.82 1.42
N ILE A 31 32.88 -5.60 1.32
CA ILE A 31 31.47 -5.36 0.98
C ILE A 31 31.16 -5.90 -0.42
N LEU A 32 31.99 -5.61 -1.42
CA LEU A 32 31.82 -6.12 -2.78
C LEU A 32 31.89 -7.65 -2.84
N ALA A 33 32.83 -8.25 -2.12
CA ALA A 33 32.95 -9.71 -2.02
C ALA A 33 31.70 -10.32 -1.35
N TYR A 34 31.18 -9.70 -0.29
CA TYR A 34 29.94 -10.13 0.35
C TYR A 34 28.73 -9.98 -0.59
N LEU A 35 28.62 -8.88 -1.33
CA LEU A 35 27.55 -8.67 -2.30
C LEU A 35 27.62 -9.68 -3.46
N ALA A 36 28.82 -9.99 -3.95
CA ALA A 36 29.03 -11.02 -4.96
C ALA A 36 28.65 -12.41 -4.43
N TYR A 37 29.06 -12.73 -3.20
CA TYR A 37 28.65 -13.96 -2.53
C TYR A 37 27.13 -14.02 -2.37
N ALA A 38 26.48 -12.95 -1.90
CA ALA A 38 25.03 -12.88 -1.77
C ALA A 38 24.34 -13.07 -3.13
N ALA A 39 24.82 -12.43 -4.19
CA ALA A 39 24.25 -12.58 -5.53
C ALA A 39 24.29 -14.03 -6.05
N ILE A 40 25.36 -14.76 -5.72
CA ILE A 40 25.51 -16.18 -6.05
C ILE A 40 24.62 -17.04 -5.14
N ALA A 41 24.66 -16.79 -3.82
CA ALA A 41 23.91 -17.56 -2.83
C ALA A 41 22.39 -17.47 -3.01
N PHE A 42 21.89 -16.31 -3.46
CA PHE A 42 20.47 -16.09 -3.77
C PHE A 42 20.10 -16.41 -5.22
N ASP A 43 21.02 -16.97 -6.04
CA ASP A 43 20.78 -17.32 -7.44
C ASP A 43 20.11 -16.17 -8.24
N ILE A 44 20.65 -14.94 -8.10
CA ILE A 44 20.05 -13.76 -8.76
C ILE A 44 20.02 -13.92 -10.29
N ALA A 45 21.02 -14.59 -10.85
CA ALA A 45 21.08 -14.91 -12.28
C ALA A 45 19.97 -15.89 -12.70
N GLY A 46 19.72 -16.95 -11.93
CA GLY A 46 18.61 -17.86 -12.20
C GLY A 46 17.24 -17.21 -11.98
N LEU A 47 17.11 -16.31 -10.99
CA LEU A 47 15.89 -15.52 -10.80
C LEU A 47 15.60 -14.63 -12.01
N ALA A 48 16.62 -13.95 -12.55
CA ALA A 48 16.49 -13.13 -13.75
C ALA A 48 16.09 -13.98 -14.97
N GLY A 49 16.63 -15.19 -15.10
CA GLY A 49 16.24 -16.13 -16.17
C GLY A 49 14.82 -16.69 -16.03
N ARG A 50 14.29 -16.78 -14.80
CA ARG A 50 12.91 -17.21 -14.52
C ARG A 50 11.89 -16.05 -14.54
N ALA A 51 12.36 -14.81 -14.62
CA ALA A 51 11.49 -13.64 -14.60
C ALA A 51 10.68 -13.55 -15.91
N ARG A 52 9.36 -13.69 -15.82
CA ARG A 52 8.45 -13.53 -16.96
C ARG A 52 7.98 -12.09 -17.05
N MET A 53 8.53 -11.33 -18.01
CA MET A 53 8.18 -9.92 -18.21
C MET A 53 6.72 -9.74 -18.62
N ASP A 54 6.11 -10.73 -19.27
CA ASP A 54 4.70 -10.70 -19.63
C ASP A 54 3.80 -10.65 -18.38
N ASN A 55 4.14 -11.40 -17.32
CA ASN A 55 3.42 -11.35 -16.05
C ASN A 55 3.56 -9.98 -15.38
N ALA A 56 4.73 -9.35 -15.48
CA ALA A 56 4.94 -8.01 -14.94
C ALA A 56 4.11 -6.96 -15.71
N ALA A 57 4.03 -7.08 -17.05
CA ALA A 57 3.19 -6.23 -17.87
C ALA A 57 1.70 -6.40 -17.52
N VAL A 58 1.25 -7.64 -17.28
CA VAL A 58 -0.13 -7.93 -16.82
C VAL A 58 -0.41 -7.31 -15.46
N LEU A 59 0.50 -7.42 -14.49
CA LEU A 59 0.35 -6.78 -13.18
C LEU A 59 0.29 -5.25 -13.26
N LEU A 60 1.09 -4.66 -14.15
CA LEU A 60 1.05 -3.21 -14.42
C LEU A 60 -0.25 -2.79 -15.11
N ALA A 61 -0.76 -3.62 -16.03
CA ALA A 61 -2.04 -3.38 -16.68
C ALA A 61 -3.19 -3.42 -15.67
N ASP A 62 -3.19 -4.36 -14.74
CA ASP A 62 -4.22 -4.50 -13.70
C ASP A 62 -4.27 -3.31 -12.72
N PHE A 63 -3.16 -2.55 -12.59
CA PHE A 63 -3.14 -1.31 -11.78
C PHE A 63 -3.98 -0.18 -12.39
N TRP A 64 -4.11 -0.16 -13.72
CA TRP A 64 -4.81 0.90 -14.45
C TRP A 64 -5.97 0.39 -15.30
N GLN A 65 -6.29 -0.90 -15.29
CA GLN A 65 -7.40 -1.45 -16.07
C GLN A 65 -8.45 -2.03 -15.14
N HIS A 66 -9.70 -2.03 -15.61
CA HIS A 66 -10.79 -2.76 -15.00
C HIS A 66 -11.44 -3.66 -16.05
N LYS A 67 -12.21 -4.65 -15.61
CA LYS A 67 -12.92 -5.57 -16.49
C LYS A 67 -14.42 -5.44 -16.30
N THR A 68 -15.16 -5.35 -17.39
CA THR A 68 -16.62 -5.47 -17.33
C THR A 68 -17.02 -6.90 -17.64
N HIS A 69 -17.66 -7.56 -16.68
CA HIS A 69 -18.19 -8.92 -16.80
C HIS A 69 -19.59 -8.85 -17.39
N VAL A 70 -19.77 -9.45 -18.55
CA VAL A 70 -21.08 -9.70 -19.15
C VAL A 70 -21.38 -11.18 -18.98
N THR A 71 -22.35 -11.52 -18.14
CA THR A 71 -22.74 -12.89 -17.84
C THR A 71 -24.19 -13.12 -18.25
N ARG A 72 -24.45 -14.18 -19.02
CA ARG A 72 -25.82 -14.66 -19.24
C ARG A 72 -25.96 -16.06 -18.67
N ASP A 73 -26.97 -16.26 -17.83
CA ASP A 73 -27.33 -17.58 -17.31
C ASP A 73 -28.08 -18.36 -18.40
N ASN A 74 -27.58 -19.54 -18.76
CA ASN A 74 -28.13 -20.32 -19.87
C ASN A 74 -29.44 -21.03 -19.52
N ARG A 75 -29.80 -21.11 -18.24
CA ARG A 75 -31.05 -21.76 -17.78
C ARG A 75 -32.21 -20.76 -17.72
N THR A 76 -31.92 -19.53 -17.32
CA THR A 76 -32.92 -18.48 -17.09
C THR A 76 -32.92 -17.41 -18.17
N GLY A 77 -31.87 -17.31 -18.99
CA GLY A 77 -31.65 -16.25 -19.96
C GLY A 77 -31.27 -14.90 -19.32
N ALA A 78 -31.12 -14.84 -17.99
CA ALA A 78 -30.88 -13.59 -17.28
C ALA A 78 -29.49 -13.02 -17.61
N LEU A 79 -29.46 -11.79 -18.11
CA LEU A 79 -28.24 -11.04 -18.38
C LEU A 79 -27.84 -10.20 -17.16
N ARG A 80 -26.57 -10.28 -16.79
CA ARG A 80 -25.94 -9.45 -15.76
C ARG A 80 -24.68 -8.81 -16.33
N VAL A 81 -24.60 -7.49 -16.25
CA VAL A 81 -23.41 -6.72 -16.64
C VAL A 81 -22.86 -6.04 -15.40
N ALA A 82 -21.63 -6.35 -15.01
CA ALA A 82 -21.03 -5.82 -13.79
C ALA A 82 -19.53 -5.50 -13.95
N ILE A 83 -19.12 -4.34 -13.45
CA ILE A 83 -17.71 -3.97 -13.34
C ILE A 83 -17.05 -4.85 -12.27
N ASP A 84 -15.93 -5.46 -12.63
CA ASP A 84 -15.15 -6.43 -11.86
C ASP A 84 -15.97 -7.60 -11.28
N GLY A 85 -17.15 -7.87 -11.85
CA GLY A 85 -18.09 -8.86 -11.35
C GLY A 85 -18.75 -8.49 -10.02
N GLU A 86 -18.55 -7.27 -9.51
CA GLU A 86 -19.05 -6.87 -8.20
C GLU A 86 -20.55 -6.53 -8.23
N ALA A 87 -21.25 -6.89 -7.14
CA ALA A 87 -22.66 -6.55 -6.99
C ALA A 87 -22.91 -5.03 -6.99
N LYS A 88 -21.99 -4.26 -6.41
CA LYS A 88 -22.04 -2.79 -6.37
C LYS A 88 -21.73 -2.15 -7.73
N GLY A 89 -21.04 -2.86 -8.61
CA GLY A 89 -20.70 -2.42 -9.97
C GLY A 89 -21.65 -2.95 -11.03
N THR A 90 -22.83 -3.48 -10.66
CA THR A 90 -23.79 -4.05 -11.61
C THR A 90 -24.60 -2.93 -12.28
N TYR A 91 -24.58 -2.89 -13.61
CA TYR A 91 -25.35 -1.93 -14.40
C TYR A 91 -26.84 -2.21 -14.29
N PRO A 92 -27.68 -1.16 -14.19
CA PRO A 92 -29.12 -1.35 -14.26
C PRO A 92 -29.52 -1.71 -15.70
N PRO A 93 -30.56 -2.55 -15.91
CA PRO A 93 -30.92 -3.06 -17.23
C PRO A 93 -31.26 -1.99 -18.27
N ASP A 94 -31.70 -0.81 -17.84
CA ASP A 94 -32.05 0.33 -18.69
C ASP A 94 -30.85 1.20 -19.09
N ARG A 95 -29.67 1.02 -18.46
CA ARG A 95 -28.46 1.82 -18.71
C ARG A 95 -27.24 0.95 -18.95
N LEU A 96 -27.39 -0.03 -19.83
CA LEU A 96 -26.27 -0.84 -20.28
C LEU A 96 -25.27 0.02 -21.08
N PRO A 97 -23.97 -0.30 -21.04
CA PRO A 97 -22.98 0.35 -21.88
C PRO A 97 -23.33 0.27 -23.37
N ALA A 98 -23.01 1.32 -24.14
CA ALA A 98 -23.36 1.43 -25.57
C ALA A 98 -22.78 0.32 -26.48
N TRP A 99 -21.75 -0.39 -26.00
CA TRP A 99 -21.16 -1.55 -26.69
C TRP A 99 -21.87 -2.87 -26.40
N ILE A 100 -22.97 -2.84 -25.64
CA ILE A 100 -23.88 -3.97 -25.40
C ILE A 100 -25.24 -3.59 -25.96
N ALA A 101 -25.74 -4.37 -26.90
CA ALA A 101 -27.09 -4.22 -27.45
C ALA A 101 -27.90 -5.49 -27.18
N THR A 102 -29.12 -5.33 -26.71
CA THR A 102 -30.06 -6.44 -26.48
C THR A 102 -31.25 -6.30 -27.43
N GLU A 103 -31.47 -7.31 -28.25
CA GLU A 103 -32.59 -7.38 -29.21
C GLU A 103 -33.33 -8.71 -29.01
N GLY A 104 -34.48 -8.65 -28.34
CA GLY A 104 -35.20 -9.86 -27.95
C GLY A 104 -34.39 -10.71 -26.97
N ASP A 105 -34.08 -11.95 -27.37
CA ASP A 105 -33.23 -12.87 -26.58
C ASP A 105 -31.75 -12.84 -27.00
N ALA A 106 -31.42 -12.07 -28.05
CA ALA A 106 -30.05 -11.93 -28.53
C ALA A 106 -29.35 -10.76 -27.82
N THR A 107 -28.13 -10.99 -27.32
CA THR A 107 -27.27 -9.94 -26.75
C THR A 107 -25.98 -9.84 -27.56
N ARG A 108 -25.77 -8.71 -28.24
CA ARG A 108 -24.54 -8.40 -28.97
C ARG A 108 -23.60 -7.59 -28.06
N ILE A 109 -22.36 -8.04 -27.97
CA ILE A 109 -21.30 -7.47 -27.13
C ILE A 109 -20.12 -7.13 -28.04
N ASP A 110 -19.85 -5.85 -28.20
CA ASP A 110 -18.72 -5.33 -28.96
C ASP A 110 -17.49 -5.21 -28.05
N LEU A 111 -16.41 -5.92 -28.37
CA LEU A 111 -15.15 -5.85 -27.63
C LEU A 111 -14.18 -4.81 -28.20
N GLY A 112 -14.53 -4.18 -29.33
CA GLY A 112 -13.66 -3.28 -30.07
C GLY A 112 -12.80 -4.00 -31.11
N HIS A 113 -12.17 -3.23 -31.99
CA HIS A 113 -11.28 -3.73 -33.06
C HIS A 113 -11.93 -4.78 -33.99
N GLY A 114 -13.26 -4.83 -34.06
CA GLY A 114 -14.02 -5.79 -34.88
C GLY A 114 -14.37 -7.10 -34.15
N HIS A 115 -13.94 -7.28 -32.90
CA HIS A 115 -14.30 -8.44 -32.09
C HIS A 115 -15.73 -8.31 -31.57
N VAL A 116 -16.60 -9.27 -31.90
CA VAL A 116 -18.02 -9.22 -31.53
C VAL A 116 -18.48 -10.56 -31.00
N VAL A 117 -19.02 -10.56 -29.79
CA VAL A 117 -19.64 -11.73 -29.18
C VAL A 117 -21.15 -11.57 -29.19
N THR A 118 -21.89 -12.59 -29.60
CA THR A 118 -23.35 -12.61 -29.57
C THR A 118 -23.84 -13.79 -28.75
N TYR A 119 -24.72 -13.54 -27.79
CA TYR A 119 -25.43 -14.57 -27.04
C TYR A 119 -26.85 -14.72 -27.57
N ASP A 120 -27.38 -15.94 -27.60
CA ASP A 120 -28.77 -16.22 -27.95
C ASP A 120 -29.30 -17.45 -27.18
N ALA A 121 -30.53 -17.88 -27.47
CA ALA A 121 -31.15 -19.07 -26.87
C ALA A 121 -30.39 -20.36 -27.18
N GLU A 122 -29.74 -20.46 -28.34
CA GLU A 122 -29.16 -21.69 -28.87
C GLU A 122 -27.69 -21.85 -28.47
N GLY A 123 -27.02 -20.74 -28.12
CA GLY A 123 -25.59 -20.75 -27.84
C GLY A 123 -24.96 -19.36 -27.76
N ALA A 124 -23.68 -19.32 -28.14
CA ALA A 124 -22.93 -18.08 -28.26
C ALA A 124 -21.99 -18.13 -29.46
N ARG A 125 -21.86 -16.99 -30.12
CA ARG A 125 -21.04 -16.80 -31.32
C ARG A 125 -20.01 -15.73 -31.06
N TYR A 126 -18.74 -15.99 -31.39
CA TYR A 126 -17.67 -14.99 -31.29
C TYR A 126 -17.03 -14.80 -32.68
N ASP A 127 -17.24 -13.63 -33.27
CA ASP A 127 -16.56 -13.18 -34.48
C ASP A 127 -15.19 -12.58 -34.12
N VAL A 128 -14.12 -13.25 -34.57
CA VAL A 128 -12.74 -12.85 -34.35
C VAL A 128 -12.14 -12.38 -35.68
N PRO A 129 -11.80 -11.09 -35.83
CA PRO A 129 -11.19 -10.54 -37.04
C PRO A 129 -9.98 -11.35 -37.50
N GLY A 130 -9.98 -11.76 -38.76
CA GLY A 130 -8.88 -12.52 -39.38
C GLY A 130 -8.85 -14.01 -39.06
N TYR A 131 -9.52 -14.49 -38.01
CA TYR A 131 -9.68 -15.91 -37.72
C TYR A 131 -10.99 -16.47 -38.26
N GLY A 132 -12.11 -15.78 -38.00
CA GLY A 132 -13.46 -16.17 -38.42
C GLY A 132 -14.42 -16.37 -37.25
N LEU A 133 -15.59 -16.94 -37.55
CA LEU A 133 -16.67 -17.13 -36.57
C LEU A 133 -16.48 -18.40 -35.75
N ILE A 134 -16.53 -18.26 -34.43
CA ILE A 134 -16.53 -19.32 -33.44
C ILE A 134 -17.98 -19.49 -32.96
N ASP A 135 -18.68 -20.54 -33.39
CA ASP A 135 -20.06 -20.85 -32.97
C ASP A 135 -20.05 -21.98 -31.95
N ILE A 136 -20.62 -21.74 -30.76
CA ILE A 136 -20.71 -22.70 -29.66
C ILE A 136 -22.17 -22.93 -29.36
N ARG A 137 -22.61 -24.17 -29.51
CA ARG A 137 -23.99 -24.59 -29.24
C ARG A 137 -24.03 -25.74 -28.24
N GLN A 138 -25.12 -25.81 -27.48
CA GLN A 138 -25.37 -26.94 -26.61
C GLN A 138 -26.08 -28.04 -27.41
N GLN A 139 -25.42 -29.20 -27.59
CA GLN A 139 -25.96 -30.35 -28.34
C GLN A 139 -25.63 -31.65 -27.60
N ASP A 140 -26.56 -32.60 -27.54
CA ASP A 140 -26.37 -33.94 -26.95
C ASP A 140 -25.83 -33.97 -25.51
N GLY A 141 -26.12 -32.93 -24.72
CA GLY A 141 -25.68 -32.82 -23.32
C GLY A 141 -24.26 -32.27 -23.11
N GLY A 142 -23.54 -31.96 -24.20
CA GLY A 142 -22.22 -31.32 -24.23
C GLY A 142 -22.19 -29.99 -25.00
N LEU A 143 -21.02 -29.36 -25.06
CA LEU A 143 -20.78 -28.17 -25.87
C LEU A 143 -20.15 -28.58 -27.20
N ARG A 144 -20.77 -28.16 -28.31
CA ARG A 144 -20.22 -28.35 -29.65
C ARG A 144 -19.66 -27.02 -30.14
N LEU A 145 -18.36 -27.01 -30.39
CA LEU A 145 -17.65 -25.88 -30.99
C LEU A 145 -17.55 -26.08 -32.51
N THR A 146 -17.92 -25.07 -33.28
CA THR A 146 -17.69 -24.96 -34.72
C THR A 146 -16.80 -23.74 -34.96
N ALA A 147 -15.55 -23.97 -35.37
CA ALA A 147 -14.58 -22.91 -35.64
C ALA A 147 -13.67 -23.31 -36.82
N PRO A 148 -12.99 -22.34 -37.46
CA PRO A 148 -12.01 -22.60 -38.51
C PRO A 148 -10.88 -23.52 -38.03
N GLU A 149 -10.55 -24.56 -38.81
CA GLU A 149 -9.43 -25.45 -38.53
C GLU A 149 -8.15 -24.98 -39.23
N PRO A 150 -6.96 -25.09 -38.61
CA PRO A 150 -6.71 -25.65 -37.27
C PRO A 150 -7.15 -24.70 -36.13
N LEU A 151 -7.56 -25.29 -35.00
CA LEU A 151 -7.88 -24.53 -33.79
C LEU A 151 -6.65 -23.77 -33.30
N ALA A 152 -6.82 -22.50 -32.99
CA ALA A 152 -5.75 -21.66 -32.48
C ALA A 152 -5.46 -21.95 -31.00
N ASP A 153 -4.20 -21.76 -30.58
CA ASP A 153 -3.72 -22.07 -29.22
C ASP A 153 -4.41 -21.25 -28.10
N TRP A 154 -5.02 -20.13 -28.46
CA TRP A 154 -5.79 -19.27 -27.56
C TRP A 154 -7.27 -19.70 -27.38
N ILE A 155 -7.67 -20.80 -28.03
CA ILE A 155 -8.96 -21.46 -27.86
C ILE A 155 -8.73 -22.76 -27.09
N ASN A 156 -9.29 -22.85 -25.90
CA ASN A 156 -9.34 -24.09 -25.13
C ASN A 156 -10.77 -24.63 -25.13
N ALA A 157 -10.98 -25.78 -25.74
CA ALA A 157 -12.29 -26.40 -25.89
C ALA A 157 -12.32 -27.78 -25.21
N SER A 158 -13.34 -27.99 -24.39
CA SER A 158 -13.69 -29.27 -23.78
C SER A 158 -15.20 -29.46 -23.87
N ASP A 159 -15.68 -30.69 -23.65
CA ASP A 159 -17.12 -31.00 -23.67
C ASP A 159 -17.95 -30.19 -22.66
N SER A 160 -17.30 -29.65 -21.62
CA SER A 160 -17.95 -28.96 -20.51
C SER A 160 -17.76 -27.44 -20.50
N ARG A 161 -16.67 -26.97 -21.12
CA ARG A 161 -16.26 -25.57 -21.14
C ARG A 161 -15.47 -25.26 -22.40
N VAL A 162 -15.83 -24.16 -23.06
CA VAL A 162 -15.05 -23.55 -24.14
C VAL A 162 -14.59 -22.19 -23.66
N SER A 163 -13.31 -21.88 -23.75
CA SER A 163 -12.76 -20.56 -23.44
C SER A 163 -11.89 -20.04 -24.56
N VAL A 164 -12.05 -18.76 -24.85
CA VAL A 164 -11.36 -18.03 -25.92
C VAL A 164 -10.71 -16.80 -25.28
N THR A 165 -9.40 -16.66 -25.40
CA THR A 165 -8.67 -15.52 -24.83
C THR A 165 -7.97 -14.74 -25.93
N THR A 166 -8.48 -13.54 -26.23
CA THR A 166 -7.94 -12.66 -27.28
C THR A 166 -7.40 -11.38 -26.68
N GLU A 167 -6.67 -10.59 -27.46
CA GLU A 167 -6.23 -9.24 -27.06
C GLU A 167 -7.38 -8.29 -26.71
N ALA A 168 -8.55 -8.47 -27.34
CA ALA A 168 -9.74 -7.66 -27.10
C ALA A 168 -10.52 -8.07 -25.84
N GLY A 169 -10.29 -9.26 -25.30
CA GLY A 169 -11.04 -9.78 -24.16
C GLY A 169 -11.03 -11.30 -24.03
N ARG A 170 -11.64 -11.77 -22.95
CA ARG A 170 -11.81 -13.20 -22.65
C ARG A 170 -13.27 -13.57 -22.80
N PHE A 171 -13.54 -14.73 -23.38
CA PHE A 171 -14.86 -15.31 -23.50
C PHE A 171 -14.83 -16.73 -22.95
N ALA A 172 -15.87 -17.12 -22.22
CA ALA A 172 -16.01 -18.46 -21.69
C ALA A 172 -17.47 -18.91 -21.75
N TYR A 173 -17.69 -20.09 -22.31
CA TYR A 173 -19.00 -20.73 -22.35
C TYR A 173 -18.96 -22.00 -21.52
N THR A 174 -19.94 -22.16 -20.63
CA THR A 174 -20.18 -23.39 -19.86
C THR A 174 -21.64 -23.79 -20.00
N ARG A 175 -22.00 -24.99 -19.53
CA ARG A 175 -23.40 -25.43 -19.51
C ARG A 175 -24.30 -24.54 -18.63
N ALA A 176 -23.76 -23.91 -17.59
CA ALA A 176 -24.54 -23.08 -16.67
C ALA A 176 -24.69 -21.63 -17.14
N LYS A 177 -23.63 -21.06 -17.71
CA LYS A 177 -23.55 -19.65 -18.08
C LYS A 177 -22.56 -19.40 -19.21
N VAL A 178 -22.75 -18.30 -19.91
CA VAL A 178 -21.77 -17.70 -20.80
C VAL A 178 -21.26 -16.39 -20.20
N GLU A 179 -19.97 -16.13 -20.33
CA GLU A 179 -19.27 -14.99 -19.75
C GLU A 179 -18.33 -14.35 -20.78
N THR A 180 -18.40 -13.03 -20.92
CA THR A 180 -17.47 -12.23 -21.71
C THR A 180 -16.87 -11.15 -20.81
N PHE A 181 -15.57 -10.99 -20.89
CA PHE A 181 -14.77 -10.01 -20.17
C PHE A 181 -14.20 -9.01 -21.17
N ARG A 182 -14.58 -7.74 -21.01
CA ARG A 182 -13.99 -6.62 -21.75
C ARG A 182 -13.08 -5.82 -20.82
N TYR A 183 -11.81 -5.67 -21.18
CA TYR A 183 -10.86 -4.86 -20.43
C TYR A 183 -10.88 -3.42 -20.91
N GLN A 184 -10.87 -2.48 -19.97
CA GLN A 184 -10.91 -1.06 -20.26
C GLN A 184 -9.87 -0.32 -19.42
N PRO A 185 -9.18 0.69 -19.98
CA PRO A 185 -8.27 1.51 -19.21
C PRO A 185 -9.03 2.45 -18.27
N GLY A 186 -8.39 2.76 -17.15
CA GLY A 186 -8.86 3.63 -16.08
C GLY A 186 -9.36 2.90 -14.83
N TRP A 187 -9.51 3.66 -13.76
CA TRP A 187 -10.12 3.25 -12.51
C TRP A 187 -11.63 3.39 -12.59
N ALA A 188 -12.32 2.28 -12.89
CA ALA A 188 -13.77 2.30 -12.98
C ALA A 188 -14.41 2.77 -11.69
N LEU A 189 -15.47 3.58 -11.84
CA LEU A 189 -16.27 4.12 -10.73
C LEU A 189 -15.45 4.90 -9.70
N PHE A 190 -14.23 5.34 -10.01
CA PHE A 190 -13.38 6.06 -9.05
C PHE A 190 -14.01 7.38 -8.61
N PHE A 191 -14.55 8.14 -9.57
CA PHE A 191 -15.18 9.44 -9.29
C PHE A 191 -16.66 9.29 -8.95
N PHE A 192 -17.42 8.59 -9.81
CA PHE A 192 -18.87 8.45 -9.70
C PHE A 192 -19.28 7.01 -9.91
N THR A 193 -20.08 6.49 -8.98
CA THR A 193 -20.71 5.17 -9.05
C THR A 193 -21.90 5.17 -10.01
N LEU A 194 -22.39 3.98 -10.40
CA LEU A 194 -23.46 3.84 -11.41
C LEU A 194 -24.81 4.45 -10.98
N ASP A 195 -25.03 4.64 -9.69
CA ASP A 195 -26.19 5.33 -9.13
C ASP A 195 -26.11 6.86 -9.27
N SER A 196 -24.92 7.42 -9.46
CA SER A 196 -24.74 8.86 -9.63
C SER A 196 -25.09 9.29 -11.07
N PRO A 197 -25.93 10.33 -11.25
CA PRO A 197 -26.22 10.87 -12.59
C PRO A 197 -24.96 11.40 -13.30
N PHE A 198 -23.95 11.82 -12.55
CA PHE A 198 -22.68 12.33 -13.09
C PHE A 198 -21.86 11.23 -13.77
N HIS A 199 -22.08 9.95 -13.47
CA HIS A 199 -21.40 8.83 -14.13
C HIS A 199 -21.69 8.77 -15.64
N TYR A 200 -22.91 9.16 -16.03
CA TYR A 200 -23.37 9.09 -17.41
C TYR A 200 -23.09 10.35 -18.21
N MET A 201 -22.50 11.37 -17.58
CA MET A 201 -22.10 12.61 -18.23
C MET A 201 -20.68 12.48 -18.78
N SER A 202 -20.45 13.06 -19.95
CA SER A 202 -19.09 13.26 -20.46
C SER A 202 -18.31 14.26 -19.62
N TRP A 203 -16.98 14.21 -19.66
CA TRP A 203 -16.13 15.14 -18.92
C TRP A 203 -16.45 16.64 -19.18
N PRO A 204 -16.74 17.08 -20.42
CA PRO A 204 -17.20 18.44 -20.67
C PRO A 204 -18.54 18.78 -20.01
N GLU A 205 -19.49 17.85 -19.96
CA GLU A 205 -20.78 18.03 -19.31
C GLU A 205 -20.65 18.09 -17.79
N ILE A 206 -19.75 17.29 -17.20
CA ILE A 206 -19.40 17.38 -15.78
C ILE A 206 -18.82 18.77 -15.48
N ALA A 207 -17.86 19.24 -16.28
CA ALA A 207 -17.26 20.56 -16.09
C ALA A 207 -18.29 21.70 -16.25
N ALA A 208 -19.15 21.60 -17.27
CA ALA A 208 -20.21 22.58 -17.50
C ALA A 208 -21.25 22.57 -16.38
N SER A 209 -21.68 21.39 -15.92
CA SER A 209 -22.64 21.25 -14.82
C SER A 209 -22.08 21.73 -13.48
N ALA A 210 -20.79 21.52 -13.22
CA ALA A 210 -20.13 22.01 -12.01
C ALA A 210 -20.12 23.55 -11.92
N LEU A 211 -19.93 24.24 -13.05
CA LEU A 211 -19.74 25.70 -13.07
C LEU A 211 -21.04 26.48 -13.37
N TRP A 212 -21.82 26.03 -14.35
CA TRP A 212 -22.88 26.85 -14.98
C TRP A 212 -24.17 26.09 -15.28
N GLY A 213 -24.19 24.76 -15.18
CA GLY A 213 -25.34 23.95 -15.55
C GLY A 213 -26.47 23.96 -14.51
N PRO A 214 -27.67 23.49 -14.90
CA PRO A 214 -28.77 23.30 -13.98
C PRO A 214 -28.38 22.31 -12.88
N ARG A 215 -28.96 22.47 -11.69
CA ARG A 215 -28.71 21.57 -10.58
C ARG A 215 -29.30 20.20 -10.87
N VAL A 216 -28.48 19.16 -10.72
CA VAL A 216 -28.88 17.76 -10.85
C VAL A 216 -29.66 17.32 -9.61
N ASP A 217 -29.19 17.73 -8.43
CA ASP A 217 -29.88 17.58 -7.15
C ASP A 217 -30.45 18.96 -6.76
N PRO A 218 -31.78 19.12 -6.59
CA PRO A 218 -32.38 20.40 -6.25
C PRO A 218 -31.83 21.00 -4.94
N ASP A 219 -31.45 20.14 -3.99
CA ASP A 219 -31.10 20.51 -2.63
C ASP A 219 -29.61 20.88 -2.49
N LEU A 220 -28.77 20.51 -3.46
CA LEU A 220 -27.31 20.69 -3.39
C LEU A 220 -26.73 21.37 -4.64
N PRO A 221 -25.73 22.25 -4.50
CA PRO A 221 -24.89 22.66 -5.62
C PRO A 221 -24.21 21.46 -6.27
N ASN A 222 -24.08 21.44 -7.61
CA ASN A 222 -23.50 20.30 -8.34
C ASN A 222 -22.10 19.92 -7.83
N ILE A 223 -21.25 20.89 -7.48
CA ILE A 223 -19.92 20.61 -6.90
C ILE A 223 -20.02 19.88 -5.56
N ALA A 224 -20.96 20.28 -4.70
CA ALA A 224 -21.17 19.63 -3.41
C ALA A 224 -21.76 18.22 -3.58
N ALA A 225 -22.66 18.03 -4.54
CA ALA A 225 -23.18 16.71 -4.89
C ALA A 225 -22.07 15.79 -5.43
N MET A 226 -21.22 16.29 -6.35
CA MET A 226 -20.07 15.55 -6.87
C MET A 226 -19.07 15.19 -5.76
N ALA A 227 -18.77 16.12 -4.85
CA ALA A 227 -17.88 15.87 -3.71
C ALA A 227 -18.49 14.84 -2.74
N ARG A 228 -19.80 14.88 -2.52
CA ARG A 228 -20.52 13.87 -1.73
C ARG A 228 -20.40 12.50 -2.38
N ASP A 229 -20.72 12.38 -3.67
CA ASP A 229 -20.67 11.11 -4.41
C ASP A 229 -19.26 10.51 -4.42
N PHE A 230 -18.24 11.36 -4.57
CA PHE A 230 -16.85 10.94 -4.39
C PHE A 230 -16.59 10.46 -2.96
N TRP A 231 -16.97 11.23 -1.94
CA TRP A 231 -16.70 10.87 -0.54
C TRP A 231 -17.41 9.58 -0.10
N THR A 232 -18.66 9.39 -0.50
CA THR A 232 -19.52 8.25 -0.13
C THR A 232 -19.48 7.10 -1.14
N ASN A 233 -18.48 7.08 -2.02
CA ASN A 233 -18.33 6.08 -3.07
C ASN A 233 -18.30 4.66 -2.49
N ALA A 234 -19.31 3.83 -2.79
CA ALA A 234 -19.45 2.50 -2.21
C ALA A 234 -18.44 1.46 -2.74
N MET A 235 -17.85 1.72 -3.91
CA MET A 235 -16.85 0.87 -4.58
C MET A 235 -15.47 1.13 -4.00
N TRP A 236 -15.04 2.40 -3.97
CA TRP A 236 -13.71 2.82 -3.56
C TRP A 236 -13.59 3.19 -2.08
N ARG A 237 -14.70 3.50 -1.43
CA ARG A 237 -14.79 3.84 0.00
C ARG A 237 -13.84 4.97 0.41
N HIS A 238 -13.75 6.02 -0.42
CA HIS A 238 -12.80 7.13 -0.24
C HIS A 238 -12.82 7.72 1.17
N GLY A 239 -14.01 7.98 1.71
CA GLY A 239 -14.15 8.49 3.08
C GLY A 239 -13.57 7.55 4.14
N ASP A 240 -13.82 6.24 4.04
CA ASP A 240 -13.28 5.24 4.97
C ASP A 240 -11.75 5.16 4.86
N VAL A 241 -11.20 5.20 3.64
CA VAL A 241 -9.75 5.13 3.39
C VAL A 241 -9.04 6.36 3.94
N ILE A 242 -9.55 7.56 3.65
CA ILE A 242 -8.97 8.82 4.15
C ILE A 242 -9.05 8.88 5.67
N TRP A 243 -10.17 8.46 6.25
CA TRP A 243 -10.32 8.36 7.70
C TRP A 243 -9.31 7.39 8.31
N ALA A 244 -9.15 6.20 7.71
CA ALA A 244 -8.18 5.21 8.16
C ALA A 244 -6.73 5.70 8.04
N MET A 245 -6.38 6.45 6.99
CA MET A 245 -5.07 7.12 6.87
C MET A 245 -4.87 8.15 7.99
N PHE A 246 -5.90 8.94 8.28
CA PHE A 246 -5.86 9.91 9.37
C PHE A 246 -5.67 9.22 10.73
N GLU A 247 -6.38 8.13 11.00
CA GLU A 247 -6.19 7.31 12.20
C GLU A 247 -4.75 6.82 12.33
N THR A 248 -4.13 6.31 11.26
CA THR A 248 -2.74 5.86 11.27
C THR A 248 -1.76 6.99 11.62
N VAL A 249 -1.93 8.17 11.04
CA VAL A 249 -1.12 9.35 11.37
C VAL A 249 -1.36 9.79 12.82
N LEU A 250 -2.61 9.78 13.27
CA LEU A 250 -3.00 10.17 14.62
C LEU A 250 -2.39 9.23 15.66
N MET A 251 -2.35 7.92 15.40
CA MET A 251 -1.71 6.93 16.27
C MET A 251 -0.21 7.23 16.43
N ALA A 252 0.48 7.44 15.31
CA ALA A 252 1.91 7.80 15.33
C ALA A 252 2.14 9.13 16.05
N PHE A 253 1.30 10.13 15.80
CA PHE A 253 1.38 11.43 16.45
C PHE A 253 1.17 11.33 17.97
N LEU A 254 0.05 10.76 18.42
CA LEU A 254 -0.25 10.65 19.85
C LEU A 254 0.78 9.78 20.58
N GLY A 255 1.22 8.69 19.95
CA GLY A 255 2.24 7.80 20.48
C GLY A 255 3.58 8.52 20.67
N THR A 256 4.10 9.11 19.60
CA THR A 256 5.43 9.76 19.63
C THR A 256 5.44 11.02 20.47
N PHE A 257 4.45 11.92 20.36
CA PHE A 257 4.42 13.12 21.19
C PHE A 257 4.12 12.80 22.66
N GLY A 258 3.25 11.81 22.92
CA GLY A 258 3.01 11.31 24.28
C GLY A 258 4.28 10.74 24.90
N ALA A 259 5.03 9.95 24.12
CA ALA A 259 6.32 9.42 24.55
C ALA A 259 7.32 10.53 24.81
N ALA A 260 7.44 11.52 23.92
CA ALA A 260 8.35 12.64 24.10
C ALA A 260 8.02 13.43 25.37
N LEU A 261 6.73 13.66 25.66
CA LEU A 261 6.28 14.36 26.86
C LEU A 261 6.65 13.60 28.15
N VAL A 262 6.52 12.28 28.15
CA VAL A 262 6.87 11.43 29.30
C VAL A 262 8.39 11.25 29.41
N ALA A 263 9.07 11.04 28.29
CA ALA A 263 10.51 10.79 28.23
C ALA A 263 11.34 12.03 28.53
N LEU A 264 10.83 13.25 28.26
CA LEU A 264 11.54 14.49 28.55
C LEU A 264 11.93 14.60 30.03
N PRO A 265 10.99 14.61 31.02
CA PRO A 265 11.36 14.67 32.42
C PRO A 265 12.19 13.46 32.88
N LEU A 266 11.90 12.26 32.36
CA LEU A 266 12.67 11.06 32.70
C LEU A 266 14.11 11.12 32.16
N GLY A 267 14.32 11.74 31.00
CA GLY A 267 15.62 11.99 30.39
C GLY A 267 16.48 12.94 31.23
N PHE A 268 15.88 14.00 31.77
CA PHE A 268 16.53 14.88 32.76
C PHE A 268 16.94 14.10 34.02
N MET A 269 16.08 13.22 34.53
CA MET A 269 16.40 12.38 35.69
C MET A 269 17.47 11.31 35.40
N ALA A 270 17.61 10.90 34.13
CA ALA A 270 18.58 9.90 33.70
C ALA A 270 19.93 10.49 33.22
N ALA A 271 20.07 11.82 33.15
CA ALA A 271 21.29 12.50 32.72
C ALA A 271 22.27 12.71 33.90
N ARG A 272 23.56 12.40 33.68
CA ARG A 272 24.60 12.47 34.73
C ARG A 272 24.89 13.87 35.22
N ASN A 273 24.78 14.87 34.35
CA ASN A 273 25.02 16.27 34.69
C ASN A 273 23.85 16.92 35.44
N MET A 274 22.63 16.36 35.35
CA MET A 274 21.43 16.91 35.98
C MET A 274 21.04 16.19 37.28
N MET A 275 21.21 14.86 37.36
CA MET A 275 20.79 14.06 38.53
C MET A 275 21.99 13.49 39.31
N PRO A 276 22.21 13.93 40.56
CA PRO A 276 23.32 13.45 41.39
C PRO A 276 23.09 12.02 41.94
N LEU A 277 21.84 11.56 42.02
CA LEU A 277 21.48 10.24 42.54
C LEU A 277 21.82 9.12 41.54
N GLY A 278 23.00 8.53 41.70
CA GLY A 278 23.51 7.48 40.81
C GLY A 278 22.60 6.24 40.71
N ALA A 279 21.96 5.83 41.81
CA ALA A 279 21.05 4.68 41.83
C ALA A 279 19.77 4.91 41.00
N LEU A 280 19.14 6.08 41.15
CA LEU A 280 17.96 6.46 40.37
C LEU A 280 18.29 6.53 38.87
N ARG A 281 19.41 7.18 38.54
CA ARG A 281 19.91 7.25 37.16
C ARG A 281 20.15 5.86 36.56
N PHE A 282 20.77 4.97 37.32
CA PHE A 282 21.01 3.59 36.89
C PHE A 282 19.69 2.84 36.66
N GLY A 283 18.75 2.92 37.60
CA GLY A 283 17.43 2.30 37.48
C GLY A 283 16.65 2.76 36.24
N LEU A 284 16.55 4.07 36.02
CA LEU A 284 15.86 4.63 34.85
C LEU A 284 16.50 4.16 33.53
N ARG A 285 17.83 4.16 33.45
CA ARG A 285 18.54 3.68 32.25
C ARG A 285 18.25 2.21 31.97
N ARG A 286 18.22 1.36 33.00
CA ARG A 286 17.86 -0.06 32.84
C ARG A 286 16.42 -0.25 32.40
N ILE A 287 15.49 0.57 32.91
CA ILE A 287 14.09 0.56 32.45
C ILE A 287 14.01 0.93 30.96
N PHE A 288 14.71 1.98 30.53
CA PHE A 288 14.76 2.35 29.11
C PHE A 288 15.35 1.23 28.25
N ASP A 289 16.46 0.63 28.68
CA ASP A 289 17.10 -0.47 27.96
C ASP A 289 16.17 -1.69 27.86
N PHE A 290 15.39 -1.98 28.91
CA PHE A 290 14.42 -3.07 28.92
C PHE A 290 13.26 -2.82 27.95
N ILE A 291 12.63 -1.63 28.01
CA ILE A 291 11.52 -1.27 27.13
C ILE A 291 11.95 -1.33 25.67
N ARG A 292 13.17 -0.86 25.36
CA ARG A 292 13.78 -0.90 24.02
C ARG A 292 14.20 -2.30 23.58
N GLY A 293 14.41 -3.22 24.51
CA GLY A 293 14.79 -4.60 24.23
C GLY A 293 13.64 -5.44 23.69
N VAL A 294 12.40 -5.00 23.90
CA VAL A 294 11.19 -5.67 23.43
C VAL A 294 10.66 -4.94 22.20
N ASP A 295 10.40 -5.69 21.14
CA ASP A 295 9.88 -5.16 19.88
C ASP A 295 8.48 -4.53 20.06
N GLY A 296 8.20 -3.48 19.29
CA GLY A 296 6.93 -2.76 19.38
C GLY A 296 5.70 -3.59 19.02
N LEU A 297 5.84 -4.61 18.18
CA LEU A 297 4.76 -5.55 17.87
C LEU A 297 4.39 -6.40 19.08
N ILE A 298 5.37 -6.79 19.90
CA ILE A 298 5.12 -7.54 21.14
C ILE A 298 4.32 -6.66 22.10
N TRP A 299 4.75 -5.40 22.30
CA TRP A 299 4.00 -4.46 23.13
C TRP A 299 2.59 -4.22 22.60
N THR A 300 2.43 -4.16 21.28
CA THR A 300 1.13 -4.03 20.63
C THR A 300 0.21 -5.21 20.99
N ILE A 301 0.68 -6.44 20.90
CA ILE A 301 -0.10 -7.65 21.23
C ILE A 301 -0.47 -7.66 22.73
N VAL A 302 0.48 -7.34 23.61
CA VAL A 302 0.26 -7.28 25.06
C VAL A 302 -0.80 -6.23 25.41
N LEU A 303 -0.67 -5.02 24.86
CA LEU A 303 -1.60 -3.92 25.11
C LEU A 303 -2.97 -4.15 24.50
N ALA A 304 -3.05 -4.80 23.32
CA ALA A 304 -4.33 -5.17 22.71
C ALA A 304 -5.15 -6.11 23.59
N ARG A 305 -4.48 -6.99 24.35
CA ARG A 305 -5.15 -7.84 25.32
C ARG A 305 -5.62 -7.09 26.57
N ALA A 306 -4.94 -6.00 26.94
CA ALA A 306 -5.26 -5.20 28.13
C ALA A 306 -6.34 -4.13 27.86
N PHE A 307 -6.24 -3.42 26.74
CA PHE A 307 -7.10 -2.27 26.39
C PHE A 307 -8.10 -2.55 25.27
N GLY A 308 -7.98 -3.71 24.61
CA GLY A 308 -8.81 -4.09 23.46
C GLY A 308 -8.20 -3.71 22.10
N PRO A 309 -8.80 -4.18 21.01
CA PRO A 309 -8.42 -3.77 19.66
C PRO A 309 -8.78 -2.30 19.39
N GLY A 310 -7.98 -1.63 18.56
CA GLY A 310 -8.28 -0.29 18.05
C GLY A 310 -7.08 0.67 18.01
N PRO A 311 -7.27 1.87 17.42
CA PRO A 311 -6.20 2.86 17.24
C PRO A 311 -5.53 3.31 18.55
N MET A 312 -6.30 3.46 19.63
CA MET A 312 -5.78 3.86 20.94
C MET A 312 -4.71 2.91 21.45
N THR A 313 -4.91 1.60 21.28
CA THR A 313 -3.94 0.57 21.69
C THR A 313 -2.63 0.70 20.92
N GLY A 314 -2.69 0.91 19.61
CA GLY A 314 -1.47 1.10 18.82
C GLY A 314 -0.75 2.40 19.16
N ALA A 315 -1.47 3.48 19.46
CA ALA A 315 -0.87 4.72 19.95
C ALA A 315 -0.16 4.52 21.30
N LEU A 316 -0.76 3.76 22.23
CA LEU A 316 -0.14 3.41 23.51
C LEU A 316 1.09 2.50 23.36
N ALA A 317 1.06 1.57 22.40
CA ALA A 317 2.20 0.73 22.08
C ALA A 317 3.39 1.57 21.62
N ILE A 318 3.15 2.48 20.67
CA ILE A 318 4.15 3.45 20.20
C ILE A 318 4.64 4.32 21.36
N LEU A 319 3.73 4.83 22.20
CA LEU A 319 4.08 5.66 23.35
C LEU A 319 5.07 4.93 24.27
N LEU A 320 4.76 3.69 24.61
CA LEU A 320 5.56 2.89 25.53
C LEU A 320 6.95 2.62 24.94
N THR A 321 7.03 2.17 23.68
CA THR A 321 8.30 1.86 23.02
C THR A 321 9.17 3.10 22.83
N ASP A 322 8.58 4.19 22.37
CA ASP A 322 9.28 5.45 22.13
C ASP A 322 9.75 6.07 23.45
N THR A 323 9.03 5.88 24.56
CA THR A 323 9.46 6.42 25.87
C THR A 323 10.83 5.87 26.28
N GLY A 324 11.08 4.57 26.05
CA GLY A 324 12.40 3.98 26.30
C GLY A 324 13.46 4.55 25.38
N SER A 325 13.14 4.68 24.09
CA SER A 325 14.04 5.22 23.07
C SER A 325 14.42 6.67 23.34
N PHE A 326 13.44 7.54 23.51
CA PHE A 326 13.61 8.95 23.84
C PHE A 326 14.27 9.14 25.20
N GLY A 327 13.90 8.40 26.25
CA GLY A 327 14.51 8.57 27.56
C GLY A 327 16.03 8.43 27.51
N LYS A 328 16.52 7.44 26.77
CA LYS A 328 17.95 7.23 26.53
C LYS A 328 18.56 8.35 25.68
N MET A 329 18.01 8.63 24.50
CA MET A 329 18.55 9.64 23.57
C MET A 329 18.52 11.05 24.17
N PHE A 330 17.45 11.41 24.88
CA PHE A 330 17.30 12.70 25.54
C PHE A 330 18.31 12.83 26.69
N SER A 331 18.53 11.76 27.46
CA SER A 331 19.56 11.77 28.52
C SER A 331 20.97 11.94 27.96
N GLU A 332 21.27 11.33 26.81
CA GLU A 332 22.58 11.48 26.13
C GLU A 332 22.73 12.87 25.53
N ALA A 333 21.67 13.41 24.92
CA ALA A 333 21.67 14.78 24.40
C ALA A 333 21.91 15.80 25.53
N LEU A 334 21.30 15.58 26.70
CA LEU A 334 21.53 16.39 27.90
C LEU A 334 22.96 16.25 28.42
N GLU A 335 23.55 15.06 28.39
CA GLU A 335 24.94 14.84 28.82
C GLU A 335 25.98 15.48 27.88
N ASN A 336 25.63 15.70 26.61
CA ASN A 336 26.52 16.24 25.58
C ASN A 336 26.44 17.77 25.43
N ILE A 337 25.74 18.48 26.32
CA ILE A 337 25.67 19.96 26.27
C ILE A 337 27.04 20.61 26.53
N ASP A 338 27.28 21.78 25.94
CA ASP A 338 28.47 22.57 26.25
C ASP A 338 28.32 23.24 27.62
N GLU A 339 29.06 22.71 28.60
CA GLU A 339 29.09 23.24 29.96
C GLU A 339 29.56 24.70 30.02
N LYS A 340 30.34 25.17 29.03
CA LYS A 340 30.82 26.57 29.01
C LYS A 340 29.68 27.57 28.88
N GLN A 341 28.64 27.24 28.12
CA GLN A 341 27.46 28.11 27.98
C GLN A 341 26.68 28.18 29.30
N VAL A 342 26.58 27.05 30.02
CA VAL A 342 25.90 26.97 31.32
C VAL A 342 26.67 27.73 32.40
N GLU A 343 27.99 27.61 32.43
CA GLU A 343 28.86 28.34 33.37
C GLU A 343 28.92 29.85 33.05
N GLY A 344 28.88 30.21 31.76
CA GLY A 344 28.75 31.61 31.31
C GLY A 344 27.48 32.28 31.81
N ILE A 345 26.35 31.56 31.87
CA ILE A 345 25.11 32.07 32.47
C ILE A 345 25.22 32.09 34.00
N ARG A 346 25.85 31.08 34.60
CA ARG A 346 26.08 31.06 36.06
C ARG A 346 26.89 32.27 36.55
N SER A 347 27.89 32.72 35.79
CA SER A 347 28.75 33.86 36.18
C SER A 347 27.98 35.19 36.29
N THR A 348 26.82 35.29 35.66
CA THR A 348 25.90 36.44 35.80
C THR A 348 25.10 36.46 37.11
N GLY A 349 25.27 35.45 37.98
CA GLY A 349 24.47 35.27 39.20
C GLY A 349 23.18 34.48 38.99
N ALA A 350 22.99 33.88 37.81
CA ALA A 350 21.76 33.17 37.46
C ALA A 350 21.54 31.90 38.29
N GLY A 351 20.32 31.71 38.79
CA GLY A 351 19.91 30.54 39.57
C GLY A 351 19.78 29.26 38.73
N ALA A 352 19.54 28.10 39.37
CA ALA A 352 19.46 26.80 38.70
C ALA A 352 18.40 26.76 37.57
N VAL A 353 17.21 27.33 37.80
CA VAL A 353 16.13 27.38 36.80
C VAL A 353 16.51 28.26 35.60
N GLN A 354 17.16 29.39 35.84
CA GLN A 354 17.63 30.27 34.77
C GLN A 354 18.73 29.61 33.93
N ARG A 355 19.66 28.89 34.57
CA ARG A 355 20.68 28.10 33.87
C ARG A 355 20.07 27.00 33.02
N ALA A 356 19.06 26.28 33.52
CA ALA A 356 18.35 25.27 32.73
C ALA A 356 17.63 25.90 31.54
N ARG A 357 16.88 26.99 31.77
CA ARG A 357 16.08 27.66 30.74
C ARG A 357 16.89 28.33 29.64
N PHE A 358 17.98 29.01 29.99
CA PHE A 358 18.76 29.81 29.05
C PHE A 358 20.06 29.15 28.61
N GLY A 359 20.58 28.20 29.39
CA GLY A 359 21.83 27.49 29.09
C GLY A 359 21.62 26.10 28.52
N VAL A 360 20.69 25.33 29.06
CA VAL A 360 20.51 23.92 28.67
C VAL A 360 19.47 23.76 27.56
N ILE A 361 18.25 24.27 27.77
CA ILE A 361 17.11 24.09 26.86
C ILE A 361 17.43 24.51 25.41
N PRO A 362 18.05 25.69 25.14
CA PRO A 362 18.32 26.12 23.77
C PRO A 362 19.28 25.20 23.02
N GLN A 363 20.21 24.55 23.72
CA GLN A 363 21.17 23.61 23.13
C GLN A 363 20.52 22.28 22.77
N VAL A 364 19.66 21.74 23.65
CA VAL A 364 19.06 20.41 23.45
C VAL A 364 17.82 20.44 22.56
N THR A 365 17.03 21.52 22.58
CA THR A 365 15.74 21.58 21.87
C THR A 365 15.83 21.19 20.38
N PRO A 366 16.80 21.70 19.59
CA PRO A 366 16.92 21.30 18.18
C PRO A 366 17.18 19.81 18.01
N VAL A 367 17.99 19.22 18.89
CA VAL A 367 18.32 17.79 18.86
C VAL A 367 17.10 16.95 19.24
N LEU A 368 16.43 17.31 20.34
CA LEU A 368 15.23 16.60 20.79
C LEU A 368 14.11 16.67 19.75
N LEU A 369 13.87 17.84 19.16
CA LEU A 369 12.85 18.03 18.13
C LEU A 369 13.18 17.21 16.87
N SER A 370 14.44 17.19 16.45
CA SER A 370 14.90 16.35 15.33
C SER A 370 14.61 14.87 15.58
N GLN A 371 14.88 14.36 16.79
CA GLN A 371 14.56 12.99 17.16
C GLN A 371 13.05 12.72 17.15
N VAL A 372 12.25 13.63 17.72
CA VAL A 372 10.78 13.47 17.74
C VAL A 372 10.20 13.44 16.33
N LEU A 373 10.65 14.33 15.43
CA LEU A 373 10.17 14.36 14.06
C LEU A 373 10.60 13.12 13.26
N TYR A 374 11.83 12.65 13.46
CA TYR A 374 12.32 11.42 12.85
C TYR A 374 11.47 10.21 13.28
N PHE A 375 11.19 10.08 14.57
CA PHE A 375 10.35 9.00 15.09
C PHE A 375 8.89 9.14 14.63
N LEU A 376 8.34 10.35 14.53
CA LEU A 376 7.00 10.57 13.99
C LEU A 376 6.88 10.01 12.56
N GLU A 377 7.84 10.34 11.68
CA GLU A 377 7.87 9.84 10.29
C GLU A 377 8.08 8.31 10.25
N SER A 378 9.00 7.79 11.07
CA SER A 378 9.26 6.34 11.19
C SER A 378 8.02 5.59 11.67
N ASN A 379 7.37 6.08 12.72
CA ASN A 379 6.21 5.45 13.32
C ASN A 379 4.97 5.60 12.46
N THR A 380 4.85 6.65 11.64
CA THR A 380 3.76 6.75 10.66
C THR A 380 3.82 5.57 9.67
N ARG A 381 5.03 5.16 9.26
CA ARG A 381 5.24 3.97 8.42
C ARG A 381 4.97 2.67 9.19
N GLY A 382 5.47 2.57 10.43
CA GLY A 382 5.26 1.40 11.29
C GLY A 382 3.82 1.21 11.76
N ALA A 383 3.05 2.30 11.88
CA ALA A 383 1.67 2.31 12.36
C ALA A 383 0.73 1.55 11.43
N THR A 384 1.07 1.38 10.15
CA THR A 384 0.35 0.51 9.22
C THR A 384 0.40 -0.95 9.68
N VAL A 385 1.56 -1.44 10.12
CA VAL A 385 1.74 -2.83 10.59
C VAL A 385 1.08 -3.01 11.95
N ILE A 386 1.24 -2.04 12.86
CA ILE A 386 0.56 -2.04 14.16
C ILE A 386 -0.96 -2.04 13.96
N GLY A 387 -1.46 -1.18 13.05
CA GLY A 387 -2.86 -1.06 12.69
C GLY A 387 -3.47 -2.35 12.15
N ALA A 388 -2.71 -3.11 11.35
CA ALA A 388 -3.11 -4.43 10.87
C ALA A 388 -3.32 -5.44 12.02
N ILE A 389 -2.49 -5.37 13.07
CA ILE A 389 -2.60 -6.26 14.25
C ILE A 389 -3.74 -5.84 15.17
N VAL A 390 -3.87 -4.55 15.48
CA VAL A 390 -4.88 -4.05 16.44
C VAL A 390 -6.24 -3.80 15.81
N GLY A 391 -6.35 -3.88 14.48
CA GLY A 391 -7.57 -3.56 13.74
C GLY A 391 -7.89 -2.06 13.76
N GLY A 392 -6.92 -1.21 13.45
CA GLY A 392 -7.10 0.24 13.37
C GLY A 392 -6.38 0.88 12.18
N GLY A 393 -6.86 2.04 11.74
CA GLY A 393 -6.28 2.80 10.63
C GLY A 393 -6.17 2.03 9.32
N ILE A 394 -5.26 2.46 8.44
CA ILE A 394 -5.13 1.90 7.08
C ILE A 394 -4.69 0.44 7.09
N GLY A 395 -3.99 0.00 8.14
CA GLY A 395 -3.55 -1.38 8.31
C GLY A 395 -4.73 -2.37 8.31
N LEU A 396 -5.84 -2.04 8.98
CA LEU A 396 -7.04 -2.85 8.98
C LEU A 396 -7.63 -3.03 7.57
N LEU A 397 -7.77 -1.92 6.83
CA LEU A 397 -8.32 -1.96 5.47
C LEU A 397 -7.43 -2.75 4.52
N LEU A 398 -6.10 -2.62 4.64
CA LEU A 398 -5.15 -3.41 3.87
C LEU A 398 -5.26 -4.91 4.18
N THR A 399 -5.34 -5.29 5.46
CA THR A 399 -5.51 -6.70 5.84
C THR A 399 -6.82 -7.27 5.32
N GLN A 400 -7.92 -6.53 5.39
CA GLN A 400 -9.22 -6.95 4.84
C GLN A 400 -9.15 -7.12 3.32
N ALA A 401 -8.50 -6.20 2.61
CA ALA A 401 -8.32 -6.27 1.17
C ALA A 401 -7.49 -7.49 0.75
N ILE A 402 -6.39 -7.76 1.47
CA ILE A 402 -5.52 -8.93 1.23
C ILE A 402 -6.29 -10.24 1.50
N GLN A 403 -7.03 -10.32 2.61
CA GLN A 403 -7.78 -11.53 2.98
C GLN A 403 -8.92 -11.84 2.01
N THR A 404 -9.58 -10.81 1.47
CA THR A 404 -10.69 -11.00 0.52
C THR A 404 -10.20 -11.49 -0.84
N GLN A 405 -8.88 -11.48 -1.11
CA GLN A 405 -8.26 -11.97 -2.35
C GLN A 405 -9.11 -11.66 -3.60
N LYS A 406 -9.52 -10.39 -3.79
CA LYS A 406 -10.31 -9.97 -4.97
C LYS A 406 -9.68 -10.57 -6.23
N ASP A 407 -10.44 -11.43 -6.91
CA ASP A 407 -10.00 -12.45 -7.86
C ASP A 407 -8.83 -12.06 -8.79
N TRP A 408 -7.61 -12.36 -8.35
CA TRP A 408 -6.40 -12.42 -9.20
C TRP A 408 -6.42 -13.65 -10.14
N GLU A 409 -7.52 -14.41 -10.18
CA GLU A 409 -7.70 -15.60 -11.02
C GLU A 409 -7.86 -15.30 -12.53
N GLY A 410 -7.99 -14.03 -12.91
CA GLY A 410 -8.25 -13.61 -14.30
C GLY A 410 -7.10 -13.85 -15.27
N SER A 411 -5.85 -13.78 -14.79
CA SER A 411 -4.63 -13.76 -15.59
C SER A 411 -3.79 -15.04 -15.51
N PHE A 412 -4.02 -15.90 -14.52
CA PHE A 412 -3.22 -17.13 -14.29
C PHE A 412 -3.90 -18.44 -14.71
N ALA A 413 -5.08 -18.38 -15.34
CA ALA A 413 -5.84 -19.58 -15.74
C ALA A 413 -5.19 -20.44 -16.85
N GLY A 414 -3.92 -20.19 -17.20
CA GLY A 414 -3.10 -21.06 -18.06
C GLY A 414 -2.03 -21.89 -17.32
N GLU A 415 -1.71 -21.64 -16.04
CA GLU A 415 -0.55 -22.29 -15.37
C GLU A 415 -0.85 -22.83 -13.96
N GLY A 416 -2.14 -22.96 -13.59
CA GLY A 416 -2.57 -23.47 -12.27
C GLY A 416 -2.35 -24.97 -12.02
N GLU A 417 -1.70 -25.71 -12.93
CA GLU A 417 -1.52 -27.17 -12.81
C GLU A 417 -0.10 -27.62 -12.43
N ILE A 418 0.82 -26.70 -12.12
CA ILE A 418 2.23 -27.05 -11.83
C ILE A 418 2.62 -26.91 -10.34
N LEU A 419 1.72 -26.50 -9.45
CA LEU A 419 1.98 -26.44 -8.00
C LEU A 419 0.93 -27.19 -7.17
N ARG A 420 0.74 -28.47 -7.50
CA ARG A 420 0.32 -29.51 -6.54
C ARG A 420 1.33 -30.64 -6.53
#